data_AF-A0A497LAF8-F1
#
_entry.id   AF-A0A497LAF8-F1
#
_cell.length_a   1.000
_cell.length_b   1.000
_cell.length_c   1.000
_cell.angle_alpha   90.00
_cell.angle_beta   90.00
_cell.angle_gamma   90.00
#
_symmetry.space_group_name_H-M   'P 1'
#
loop_
_entity.id
_entity.type
_entity.pdbx_description
1 polymer ?
#
loop_
_entity_poly.entity_id
_entity_poly.type
_entity_poly.pdbx_seq_one_letter_code
_entity_poly.pdbx_strand_id
1 'polypeptide(L)'
;MEAEARIGMCLTLLLAGILLLAACAMTLQVASVLLGRQRPESIGVKAVVLSCVVLKGLGCTISALACAMLAVDMRLPLKGLERLAAVLGMIFFVLLLFVPYPVFWPASIYD
;
A
#
# COMPACT_ATOMS: atom_id res chain seq x y z
N MET A 1 -26.72 -6.07 -13.39
CA MET A 1 -26.68 -5.36 -12.09
C MET A 1 -25.59 -5.90 -11.16
N GLU A 2 -25.41 -7.21 -10.98
CA GLU A 2 -24.36 -7.75 -10.08
C GLU A 2 -22.91 -7.49 -10.53
N ALA A 3 -22.65 -7.48 -11.84
CA ALA A 3 -21.29 -7.23 -12.37
C ALA A 3 -20.81 -5.78 -12.12
N GLU A 4 -21.69 -4.79 -12.24
CA GLU A 4 -21.35 -3.39 -11.99
C GLU A 4 -21.10 -3.11 -10.50
N ALA A 5 -21.84 -3.78 -9.62
CA ALA A 5 -21.60 -3.70 -8.18
C ALA A 5 -20.22 -4.25 -7.79
N ARG A 6 -19.78 -5.35 -8.41
CA ARG A 6 -18.43 -5.92 -8.18
C ARG A 6 -17.31 -5.01 -8.69
N ILE A 7 -17.50 -4.38 -9.84
CA ILE A 7 -16.56 -3.40 -10.39
C ILE A 7 -16.41 -2.22 -9.42
N GLY A 8 -17.53 -1.66 -8.95
CA GLY A 8 -17.53 -0.57 -7.98
C GLY A 8 -16.85 -0.94 -6.66
N MET A 9 -17.04 -2.17 -6.19
CA MET A 9 -16.37 -2.69 -4.99
C MET A 9 -14.85 -2.86 -5.19
N CYS A 10 -14.41 -3.39 -6.34
CA CYS A 10 -12.98 -3.52 -6.63
C CYS A 10 -12.29 -2.17 -6.77
N LEU A 11 -12.95 -1.20 -7.43
CA LEU A 11 -12.45 0.17 -7.55
C LEU A 11 -12.35 0.85 -6.19
N THR A 12 -13.36 0.71 -5.32
CA THR A 12 -13.31 1.29 -3.97
C THR A 12 -12.22 0.64 -3.11
N LEU A 13 -12.02 -0.67 -3.20
CA LEU A 13 -10.91 -1.36 -2.55
C LEU A 13 -9.55 -0.88 -3.05
N LEU A 14 -9.38 -0.76 -4.38
CA LEU A 14 -8.15 -0.25 -4.97
C LEU A 14 -7.85 1.17 -4.47
N LEU A 15 -8.87 2.03 -4.46
CA LEU A 15 -8.77 3.43 -4.06
C LEU A 15 -8.48 3.56 -2.57
N ALA A 16 -9.09 2.71 -1.74
CA ALA A 16 -8.77 2.62 -0.31
C ALA A 16 -7.31 2.21 -0.07
N GLY A 17 -6.81 1.20 -0.80
CA GLY A 17 -5.41 0.78 -0.71
C GLY A 17 -4.43 1.88 -1.15
N ILE A 18 -4.76 2.65 -2.20
CA ILE A 18 -3.97 3.81 -2.64
C ILE A 18 -3.97 4.91 -1.58
N LEU A 19 -5.11 5.20 -0.96
CA LEU A 19 -5.21 6.20 0.13
C LEU A 19 -4.39 5.78 1.36
N LEU A 20 -4.38 4.49 1.70
CA LEU A 20 -3.52 3.93 2.75
C LEU A 20 -2.03 4.12 2.42
N LEU A 21 -1.63 3.90 1.17
CA LEU A 21 -0.26 4.14 0.72
C LEU A 21 0.11 5.63 0.72
N ALA A 22 -0.82 6.51 0.35
CA ALA A 22 -0.61 7.96 0.44
C ALA A 22 -0.46 8.41 1.91
N ALA A 23 -1.31 7.92 2.81
CA ALA A 23 -1.18 8.16 4.25
C ALA A 23 0.15 7.62 4.80
N CYS A 24 0.61 6.48 4.30
CA CYS A 24 1.94 5.96 4.61
C CYS A 24 3.07 6.91 4.16
N ALA A 25 2.99 7.46 2.94
CA ALA A 25 4.00 8.42 2.47
C ALA A 25 4.03 9.69 3.32
N MET A 26 2.86 10.20 3.72
CA MET A 26 2.74 11.38 4.59
C MET A 26 3.29 11.10 5.99
N THR A 27 2.96 9.95 6.58
CA THR A 27 3.49 9.54 7.89
C THR A 27 5.01 9.36 7.84
N LEU A 28 5.56 8.85 6.74
CA LEU A 28 7.00 8.75 6.53
C LEU A 28 7.68 10.14 6.47
N GLN A 29 7.05 11.13 5.82
CA GLN A 29 7.55 12.51 5.82
C GLN A 29 7.52 13.14 7.21
N VAL A 30 6.44 12.94 7.97
CA VAL A 30 6.37 13.44 9.35
C VAL A 30 7.44 12.78 10.20
N ALA A 31 7.63 11.47 10.03
CA ALA A 31 8.62 10.70 10.75
C ALA A 31 10.06 11.11 10.42
N SER A 32 10.37 11.45 9.17
CA SER A 32 11.70 11.94 8.78
C SER A 32 12.00 13.32 9.36
N VAL A 33 11.00 14.21 9.42
CA VAL A 33 11.12 15.52 10.10
C VAL A 33 11.32 15.34 11.61
N LEU A 34 10.61 14.39 12.23
CA LEU A 34 10.76 14.08 13.65
C LEU A 34 12.13 13.50 13.98
N LEU A 35 12.65 12.57 13.16
CA LEU A 35 14.01 12.03 13.30
C LEU A 35 15.10 13.10 13.18
N GLY A 36 14.90 14.11 12.32
CA GLY A 36 15.82 15.25 12.21
C GLY A 36 15.81 16.18 13.45
N ARG A 37 14.81 16.05 14.32
CA ARG A 37 14.56 16.93 15.48
C ARG A 37 14.69 16.22 16.83
N GLN A 38 14.45 14.91 16.90
CA GLN A 38 14.44 14.11 18.13
C GLN A 38 15.37 12.91 18.03
N ARG A 39 15.87 12.42 19.17
CA ARG A 39 16.65 11.19 19.21
C ARG A 39 15.83 10.00 18.69
N PRO A 40 16.44 9.09 17.91
CA PRO A 40 15.77 7.93 17.30
C PRO A 40 15.20 6.93 18.32
N GLU A 41 15.56 7.05 19.60
CA GLU A 41 15.17 6.15 20.69
C GLU A 41 13.83 6.55 21.34
N SER A 42 13.18 7.63 20.91
CA SER A 42 11.90 8.03 21.51
C SER A 42 10.78 7.05 21.12
N ILE A 43 9.95 6.65 22.09
CA ILE A 43 8.81 5.74 21.91
C ILE A 43 7.88 6.20 20.78
N GLY A 44 7.75 7.52 20.61
CA GLY A 44 6.95 8.12 19.53
C GLY A 44 7.49 7.79 18.14
N VAL A 45 8.80 7.79 17.93
CA VAL A 45 9.41 7.46 16.63
C VAL A 45 9.18 5.98 16.30
N LYS A 46 9.36 5.05 17.26
CA LYS A 46 9.07 3.62 17.05
C LYS A 46 7.60 3.39 16.68
N ALA A 47 6.65 4.06 17.35
CA ALA A 47 5.23 3.94 17.06
C ALA A 47 4.86 4.42 15.64
N VAL A 48 5.45 5.53 15.18
CA VAL A 48 5.21 6.05 13.82
C VAL A 48 5.76 5.11 12.75
N VAL A 49 6.92 4.48 13.00
CA VAL A 49 7.52 3.50 12.09
C VAL A 49 6.67 2.25 11.97
N LEU A 50 6.24 1.70 13.12
CA LEU A 50 5.36 0.55 13.14
C LEU A 50 4.06 0.86 12.39
N SER A 51 3.50 2.06 12.59
CA SER A 51 2.33 2.54 11.86
C SER A 51 2.58 2.57 10.36
N CYS A 52 3.71 3.13 9.90
CA CYS A 52 4.10 3.11 8.49
C CYS A 52 4.11 1.69 7.91
N VAL A 53 4.81 0.77 8.57
CA VAL A 53 4.92 -0.64 8.12
C VAL A 53 3.54 -1.28 7.98
N VAL A 54 2.68 -1.09 8.98
CA VAL A 54 1.31 -1.61 8.95
C VAL A 54 0.48 -0.97 7.84
N LEU A 55 0.52 0.36 7.69
CA LEU A 55 -0.22 1.07 6.64
C LEU A 55 0.23 0.64 5.24
N LYS A 56 1.53 0.48 5.00
CA LYS A 56 2.04 0.00 3.71
C LYS A 56 1.66 -1.45 3.46
N GLY A 57 1.78 -2.31 4.48
CA GLY A 57 1.36 -3.71 4.38
C GLY A 57 -0.12 -3.82 3.99
N LEU A 58 -0.99 -3.12 4.72
CA LEU A 58 -2.43 -3.09 4.43
C LEU A 58 -2.74 -2.46 3.08
N GLY A 59 -2.14 -1.32 2.75
CA GLY A 59 -2.37 -0.64 1.47
C GLY A 59 -1.98 -1.51 0.28
N CYS A 60 -0.78 -2.11 0.31
CA CYS A 60 -0.32 -2.97 -0.78
C CYS A 60 -1.13 -4.25 -0.89
N THR A 61 -1.47 -4.92 0.23
CA THR A 61 -2.26 -6.16 0.21
C THR A 61 -3.67 -5.90 -0.33
N ILE A 62 -4.35 -4.84 0.11
CA ILE A 62 -5.69 -4.47 -0.36
C ILE A 62 -5.66 -4.11 -1.85
N SER A 63 -4.69 -3.30 -2.29
CA SER A 63 -4.56 -2.93 -3.69
C SER A 63 -4.21 -4.13 -4.58
N ALA A 64 -3.32 -5.02 -4.13
CA ALA A 64 -3.00 -6.26 -4.84
C ALA A 64 -4.22 -7.18 -4.94
N LEU A 65 -5.00 -7.33 -3.87
CA LEU A 65 -6.23 -8.13 -3.86
C LEU A 65 -7.27 -7.56 -4.83
N ALA A 66 -7.46 -6.24 -4.86
CA ALA A 66 -8.37 -5.58 -5.79
C ALA A 66 -7.93 -5.78 -7.25
N CYS A 67 -6.63 -5.63 -7.54
CA CYS A 67 -6.06 -5.95 -8.85
C CYS A 67 -6.22 -7.43 -9.22
N ALA A 68 -6.09 -8.35 -8.26
CA ALA A 68 -6.29 -9.79 -8.46
C ALA A 68 -7.74 -10.10 -8.85
N MET A 69 -8.70 -9.53 -8.13
CA MET A 69 -10.11 -9.69 -8.45
C MET A 69 -10.44 -9.16 -9.85
N LEU A 70 -9.91 -7.99 -10.22
CA LEU A 70 -10.10 -7.42 -11.57
C LEU A 70 -9.45 -8.25 -12.68
N ALA A 71 -8.30 -8.89 -12.40
CA ALA A 71 -7.59 -9.71 -13.38
C ALA A 71 -8.25 -11.09 -13.59
N VAL A 72 -8.68 -11.74 -12.51
CA VAL A 72 -9.18 -13.12 -12.52
C VAL A 72 -10.64 -13.19 -12.95
N ASP A 73 -11.45 -12.19 -12.61
CA ASP A 73 -12.88 -12.25 -12.84
C ASP A 73 -13.22 -12.06 -14.34
N MET A 74 -13.56 -13.17 -15.00
CA MET A 74 -13.95 -13.27 -16.43
C MET A 74 -15.36 -12.74 -16.70
N ARG A 75 -16.13 -12.45 -15.65
CA ARG A 75 -17.50 -11.93 -15.78
C ARG A 75 -17.52 -10.42 -16.02
N LEU A 76 -16.42 -9.72 -15.78
CA LEU A 76 -16.35 -8.29 -16.04
C LEU A 76 -16.03 -8.03 -17.51
N PRO A 77 -16.73 -7.08 -18.17
CA PRO A 77 -16.48 -6.70 -19.56
C PRO A 77 -15.22 -5.82 -19.69
N LEU A 78 -14.11 -6.22 -19.06
CA LEU A 78 -12.84 -5.51 -19.19
C LEU A 78 -12.22 -5.81 -20.55
N LYS A 79 -11.70 -4.77 -21.19
CA LYS A 79 -10.84 -4.93 -22.38
C LYS A 79 -9.56 -5.66 -21.98
N GLY A 80 -8.94 -6.36 -22.93
CA GLY A 80 -7.66 -7.06 -22.68
C GLY A 80 -6.58 -6.15 -22.10
N LEU A 81 -6.57 -4.87 -22.49
CA LEU A 81 -5.65 -3.86 -21.97
C LEU A 81 -5.87 -3.56 -20.48
N GLU A 82 -7.12 -3.50 -20.03
CA GLU A 82 -7.46 -3.20 -18.62
C GLU A 82 -7.07 -4.36 -17.71
N ARG A 83 -7.22 -5.60 -18.20
CA ARG A 83 -6.72 -6.79 -17.50
C ARG A 83 -5.21 -6.84 -17.38
N LEU A 84 -4.50 -6.48 -18.45
CA LEU A 84 -3.05 -6.33 -18.41
C LEU A 84 -2.63 -5.27 -17.38
N ALA A 85 -3.32 -4.12 -17.34
CA ALA A 85 -3.09 -3.09 -16.33
C ALA A 85 -3.35 -3.61 -14.91
N ALA A 86 -4.42 -4.41 -14.70
CA ALA A 86 -4.70 -5.02 -13.40
C ALA A 86 -3.60 -6.01 -12.97
N VAL A 87 -3.10 -6.86 -13.87
CA VAL A 87 -1.99 -7.78 -13.59
C VAL A 87 -0.70 -7.02 -13.28
N LEU A 88 -0.37 -6.00 -14.06
CA LEU A 88 0.79 -5.13 -13.81
C LEU A 88 0.68 -4.42 -12.46
N GLY A 89 -0.50 -3.90 -12.12
CA GLY A 89 -0.78 -3.30 -10.82
C GLY A 89 -0.59 -4.30 -9.68
N MET A 90 -1.09 -5.53 -9.84
CA MET A 90 -0.91 -6.61 -8.86
C MET A 90 0.58 -6.88 -8.59
N ILE A 91 1.37 -7.06 -9.66
CA ILE A 91 2.81 -7.29 -9.57
C ILE A 91 3.49 -6.10 -8.88
N PHE A 92 3.13 -4.88 -9.26
CA PHE A 92 3.67 -3.66 -8.68
C PHE A 92 3.41 -3.55 -7.17
N PHE A 93 2.18 -3.80 -6.70
CA PHE A 93 1.85 -3.76 -5.27
C PHE A 93 2.49 -4.90 -4.48
N VAL A 94 2.62 -6.09 -5.07
CA VAL A 94 3.36 -7.20 -4.45
C VAL A 94 4.85 -6.85 -4.32
N LEU A 95 5.47 -6.32 -5.37
CA LEU A 95 6.86 -5.87 -5.30
C LEU A 95 7.04 -4.78 -4.23
N LEU A 96 6.11 -3.83 -4.15
CA LEU A 96 6.11 -2.79 -3.12
C LEU A 96 6.11 -3.36 -1.69
N LEU A 97 5.44 -4.49 -1.43
CA LEU A 97 5.52 -5.17 -0.12
C LEU A 97 6.94 -5.59 0.22
N PHE A 98 7.68 -6.13 -0.76
CA PHE A 98 9.03 -6.65 -0.56
C PHE A 98 10.10 -5.57 -0.60
N VAL A 99 9.83 -4.39 -1.19
CA VAL A 99 10.76 -3.27 -1.14
C VAL A 99 10.92 -2.83 0.32
N PRO A 100 12.10 -2.95 0.94
CA PRO A 100 12.30 -2.45 2.29
C PRO A 100 12.11 -0.93 2.31
N TYR A 101 11.65 -0.37 3.44
CA TYR A 101 11.67 1.08 3.61
C TYR A 101 13.09 1.60 3.41
N PRO A 102 13.25 2.82 2.85
CA PRO A 102 14.58 3.36 2.61
C PRO A 102 15.39 3.38 3.91
N VAL A 103 16.66 3.05 3.73
CA VAL A 103 17.77 2.80 4.67
C VAL A 103 18.09 3.97 5.63
N PHE A 104 17.23 5.00 5.69
CA PHE A 104 17.37 6.15 6.57
C PHE A 104 16.95 5.86 8.03
N TRP A 105 16.35 4.70 8.29
CA TRP A 105 16.01 4.29 9.64
C TRP A 105 17.17 3.52 10.28
N PRO A 106 17.74 4.00 11.41
CA PRO A 106 18.78 3.25 12.11
C PRO A 106 18.24 1.87 12.51
N ALA A 107 19.05 0.83 12.26
CA ALA A 107 18.70 -0.57 12.53
C ALA A 107 18.21 -0.79 13.99
N SER A 108 18.62 0.07 14.93
CA SER A 108 18.23 0.07 16.34
C SER A 108 16.73 0.31 16.61
N ILE A 109 15.93 0.62 15.59
CA ILE A 109 14.48 0.77 15.72
C ILE A 109 13.76 -0.56 15.46
N TYR A 110 14.43 -1.52 14.83
CA TYR A 110 13.91 -2.86 14.54
C TYR A 110 14.31 -3.91 15.60
N ASP A 111 15.26 -3.58 16.49
CA ASP A 111 15.53 -4.25 17.77
C ASP A 111 14.59 -3.73 18.88
#